data_AF-A0A1E7ERB8-F1
#
_entry.id   AF-A0A1E7ERB8-F1
#
_cell.length_a   1.000
_cell.length_b   1.000
_cell.length_c   1.000
_cell.angle_alpha   90.00
_cell.angle_beta   90.00
_cell.angle_gamma   90.00
#
_symmetry.space_group_name_H-M   'P 1'
#
loop_
_entity.id
_entity.type
_entity.pdbx_description
1 polymer ?
#
loop_
_entity_poly.entity_id
_entity_poly.type
_entity_poly.pdbx_seq_one_letter_code
_entity_poly.pdbx_strand_id
1 'polypeptide(L)'
;MIMGTDKFSFYTAAFLLRLIVTISWYNNNNFCVVQSWSFSDNNTNSNNSNYLSRRQIMKKSLGGTMAATITVLLTTASSSVVEPVNAACLQGDLRKECIGVYKVPIDDAIKSYISTPEALTKFAPDLKFVDPIEYSPPTSYNEAIDILTQQQYIAKNDIKQYIAEGKLELAGQKVLYALPKITVSGRYIKDELESRIRNNPSSTPSTSTSTTLESSESSSESSESSESTSSTTSASSSMSVIDELKIDRIEDQFNLMIGYWGGIDIEIGQGLRGDLGVSAVAQLLILETLRDVTCAIDDFLVTATVATVVTPAAVAKK
;
A
#
# COMPACT_ATOMS: atom_id res chain seq x y z
N MET A 1 -4.59 51.60 -39.25
CA MET A 1 -5.33 51.27 -38.01
C MET A 1 -5.58 49.76 -38.05
N ILE A 2 -4.76 48.97 -37.37
CA ILE A 2 -4.86 47.49 -37.35
C ILE A 2 -5.05 47.11 -35.88
N MET A 3 -6.22 46.57 -35.53
CA MET A 3 -6.50 46.14 -34.15
C MET A 3 -6.15 44.67 -34.00
N GLY A 4 -5.31 44.36 -33.00
CA GLY A 4 -4.74 43.02 -32.83
C GLY A 4 -5.74 41.96 -32.40
N THR A 5 -5.77 40.85 -33.12
CA THR A 5 -6.63 39.67 -32.87
C THR A 5 -6.09 38.71 -31.82
N ASP A 6 -4.80 38.83 -31.49
CA ASP A 6 -4.00 37.72 -30.95
C ASP A 6 -4.39 37.31 -29.52
N LYS A 7 -5.02 38.22 -28.77
CA LYS A 7 -5.49 37.95 -27.40
C LYS A 7 -6.64 36.93 -27.34
N PHE A 8 -7.40 36.71 -28.41
CA PHE A 8 -8.55 35.81 -28.36
C PHE A 8 -8.14 34.32 -28.38
N SER A 9 -7.05 33.99 -29.09
CA SER A 9 -6.56 32.61 -29.25
C SER A 9 -6.06 31.99 -27.94
N PHE A 10 -5.42 32.78 -27.08
CA PHE A 10 -4.81 32.26 -25.85
C PHE A 10 -5.85 31.79 -24.81
N TYR A 11 -6.99 32.48 -24.72
CA TYR A 11 -8.06 32.10 -23.81
C TYR A 11 -8.83 30.85 -24.25
N THR A 12 -9.10 30.68 -25.55
CA THR A 12 -9.72 29.44 -26.06
C THR A 12 -8.81 28.23 -25.90
N ALA A 13 -7.51 28.37 -26.14
CA ALA A 13 -6.54 27.30 -25.88
C ALA A 13 -6.51 26.89 -24.39
N ALA A 14 -6.41 27.86 -23.48
CA ALA A 14 -6.40 27.59 -22.04
C ALA A 14 -7.73 26.98 -21.53
N PHE A 15 -8.87 27.40 -22.09
CA PHE A 15 -10.18 26.85 -21.76
C PHE A 15 -10.34 25.40 -22.25
N LEU A 16 -9.96 25.10 -23.50
CA LEU A 16 -10.00 23.75 -24.05
C LEU A 16 -9.09 22.79 -23.28
N LEU A 17 -7.88 23.23 -22.89
CA LEU A 17 -6.95 22.40 -22.13
C LEU A 17 -7.51 22.09 -20.72
N ARG A 18 -8.14 23.06 -20.05
CA ARG A 18 -8.92 22.80 -18.82
C ARG A 18 -10.07 21.82 -19.06
N LEU A 19 -10.85 22.00 -20.12
CA LEU A 19 -12.01 21.15 -20.43
C LEU A 19 -11.59 19.68 -20.63
N ILE A 20 -10.55 19.44 -21.42
CA ILE A 20 -10.01 18.10 -21.69
C ILE A 20 -9.53 17.44 -20.38
N VAL A 21 -8.76 18.16 -19.55
CA VAL A 21 -8.32 17.67 -18.24
C VAL A 21 -9.52 17.29 -17.36
N THR A 22 -10.56 18.14 -17.27
CA THR A 22 -11.76 17.85 -16.48
C THR A 22 -12.52 16.61 -16.98
N ILE A 23 -12.68 16.44 -18.30
CA ILE A 23 -13.41 15.31 -18.89
C ILE A 23 -12.65 14.00 -18.72
N SER A 24 -11.34 13.98 -19.00
CA SER A 24 -10.49 12.80 -18.79
C SER A 24 -10.42 12.39 -17.31
N TRP A 25 -10.43 13.37 -16.39
CA TRP A 25 -10.45 13.12 -14.95
C TRP A 25 -11.80 12.55 -14.49
N TYR A 26 -12.93 13.08 -14.98
CA TYR A 26 -14.27 12.65 -14.55
C TYR A 26 -14.56 11.18 -14.86
N ASN A 27 -14.27 10.73 -16.10
CA ASN A 27 -14.54 9.34 -16.51
C ASN A 27 -13.65 8.30 -15.79
N ASN A 28 -12.42 8.66 -15.40
CA ASN A 28 -11.49 7.73 -14.74
C ASN A 28 -11.73 7.53 -13.23
N ASN A 29 -12.57 8.35 -12.59
CA ASN A 29 -12.79 8.26 -11.13
C ASN A 29 -13.74 7.13 -10.67
N ASN A 30 -14.53 6.53 -11.57
CA ASN A 30 -15.68 5.68 -11.18
C ASN A 30 -15.44 4.17 -11.24
N PHE A 31 -14.30 3.69 -11.72
CA PHE A 31 -14.02 2.25 -11.83
C PHE A 31 -12.59 1.91 -11.43
N CYS A 32 -12.36 1.79 -10.11
CA CYS A 32 -11.19 1.13 -9.53
C CYS A 32 -11.22 -0.39 -9.83
N VAL A 33 -11.14 -0.78 -11.10
CA VAL A 33 -10.55 -2.07 -11.43
C VAL A 33 -9.04 -1.83 -11.46
N VAL A 34 -8.41 -2.05 -10.30
CA VAL A 34 -7.03 -2.53 -10.35
C VAL A 34 -7.11 -3.81 -11.17
N GLN A 35 -6.53 -3.80 -12.38
CA GLN A 35 -6.33 -5.05 -13.10
C GLN A 35 -5.43 -5.90 -12.20
N SER A 36 -6.03 -6.88 -11.51
CA SER A 36 -5.29 -7.74 -10.62
C SER A 36 -4.22 -8.44 -11.45
N TRP A 37 -2.96 -8.06 -11.21
CA TRP A 37 -1.82 -8.63 -11.89
C TRP A 37 -1.73 -10.07 -11.41
N SER A 38 -2.40 -10.98 -12.14
CA SER A 38 -2.36 -12.41 -11.93
C SER A 38 -0.92 -12.86 -12.11
N PHE A 39 -0.18 -12.87 -11.00
CA PHE A 39 1.21 -13.26 -10.93
C PHE A 39 1.24 -14.79 -10.96
N SER A 40 1.02 -15.34 -12.17
CA SER A 40 1.05 -16.76 -12.47
C SER A 40 2.49 -17.30 -12.48
N ASP A 41 3.26 -16.97 -11.45
CA ASP A 41 4.58 -17.53 -11.22
C ASP A 41 4.44 -18.99 -10.81
N ASN A 42 5.06 -19.88 -11.61
CA ASN A 42 5.00 -21.32 -11.34
C ASN A 42 5.71 -21.65 -10.02
N ASN A 43 4.91 -22.20 -9.09
CA ASN A 43 5.28 -22.89 -7.86
C ASN A 43 6.79 -23.24 -7.71
N THR A 44 7.56 -22.30 -7.16
CA THR A 44 8.97 -22.48 -6.81
C THR A 44 9.30 -21.78 -5.49
N ASN A 45 8.76 -22.34 -4.40
CA ASN A 45 9.30 -22.32 -3.03
C ASN A 45 10.11 -21.04 -2.63
N SER A 46 9.42 -19.93 -2.37
CA SER A 46 10.04 -18.60 -2.22
C SER A 46 9.66 -17.90 -0.91
N ASN A 47 10.22 -18.38 0.21
CA ASN A 47 10.02 -17.82 1.56
C ASN A 47 10.70 -16.45 1.79
N ASN A 48 10.93 -15.64 0.74
CA ASN A 48 11.70 -14.38 0.78
C ASN A 48 11.12 -13.24 -0.10
N SER A 49 9.94 -13.41 -0.69
CA SER A 49 9.36 -12.47 -1.66
C SER A 49 9.01 -11.08 -1.09
N ASN A 50 8.60 -11.00 0.18
CA ASN A 50 7.95 -9.83 0.80
C ASN A 50 8.75 -8.51 0.75
N TYR A 51 10.08 -8.55 0.68
CA TYR A 51 10.91 -7.34 0.59
C TYR A 51 11.13 -6.81 -0.83
N LEU A 52 10.94 -7.64 -1.87
CA LEU A 52 11.22 -7.25 -3.26
C LEU A 52 10.07 -6.48 -3.91
N SER A 53 8.81 -6.80 -3.58
CA SER A 53 7.63 -6.18 -4.20
C SER A 53 7.65 -4.64 -4.09
N ARG A 54 7.90 -4.11 -2.88
CA ARG A 54 7.98 -2.65 -2.64
C ARG A 54 9.04 -1.92 -3.49
N ARG A 55 10.12 -2.59 -3.91
CA ARG A 55 11.16 -2.01 -4.78
C ARG A 55 10.90 -2.20 -6.26
N GLN A 56 10.01 -3.09 -6.67
CA GLN A 56 9.68 -3.29 -8.08
C GLN A 56 8.58 -2.34 -8.59
N ILE A 57 7.61 -1.96 -7.74
CA ILE A 57 6.54 -1.01 -8.11
C ILE A 57 7.13 0.30 -8.67
N MET A 58 8.10 0.90 -7.96
CA MET A 58 8.77 2.14 -8.38
C MET A 58 9.49 2.06 -9.74
N LYS A 59 9.89 0.87 -10.21
CA LYS A 59 10.64 0.72 -11.46
C LYS A 59 9.77 0.80 -12.73
N LYS A 60 8.45 0.66 -12.63
CA LYS A 60 7.56 0.68 -13.81
C LYS A 60 7.09 2.08 -14.21
N SER A 61 6.93 3.00 -13.26
CA SER A 61 6.50 4.39 -13.52
C SER A 61 7.42 5.13 -14.51
N LEU A 62 8.74 4.95 -14.38
CA LEU A 62 9.74 5.65 -15.20
C LEU A 62 9.90 5.13 -16.65
N GLY A 63 9.16 4.08 -17.05
CA GLY A 63 9.37 3.41 -18.35
C GLY A 63 8.63 4.02 -19.55
N GLY A 64 7.66 4.91 -19.34
CA GLY A 64 6.74 5.39 -20.36
C GLY A 64 7.25 6.56 -21.20
N THR A 65 8.26 6.36 -22.07
CA THR A 65 8.85 7.44 -22.88
C THR A 65 7.93 7.92 -24.03
N MET A 66 6.93 8.73 -23.70
CA MET A 66 6.19 9.55 -24.67
C MET A 66 7.04 10.75 -25.10
N ALA A 67 7.69 10.65 -26.26
CA ALA A 67 8.63 11.65 -26.79
C ALA A 67 7.93 12.91 -27.35
N ALA A 68 7.23 13.66 -26.49
CA ALA A 68 6.64 14.96 -26.82
C ALA A 68 7.69 16.08 -26.61
N THR A 69 8.35 16.51 -27.69
CA THR A 69 9.32 17.62 -27.66
C THR A 69 8.63 18.98 -27.44
N ILE A 70 8.33 19.31 -26.18
CA ILE A 70 7.87 20.64 -25.77
C ILE A 70 9.09 21.49 -25.43
N THR A 71 9.45 22.42 -26.32
CA THR A 71 10.54 23.38 -26.12
C THR A 71 10.12 24.46 -25.11
N VAL A 72 10.11 24.11 -23.82
CA VAL A 72 9.84 25.06 -22.74
C VAL A 72 11.00 26.07 -22.67
N LEU A 73 10.66 27.36 -22.69
CA LEU A 73 11.63 28.43 -22.50
C LEU A 73 12.16 28.38 -21.06
N LEU A 74 13.45 28.14 -20.88
CA LEU A 74 14.08 28.11 -19.55
C LEU A 74 14.10 29.51 -18.93
N THR A 75 13.05 29.83 -18.17
CA THR A 75 13.18 30.79 -17.07
C THR A 75 14.15 30.22 -16.04
N THR A 76 15.14 31.01 -15.64
CA THR A 76 16.15 30.62 -14.66
C THR A 76 15.54 30.50 -13.28
N ALA A 77 14.98 29.32 -12.97
CA ALA A 77 14.49 28.99 -11.64
C ALA A 77 15.67 29.00 -10.66
N SER A 78 15.54 29.80 -9.60
CA SER A 78 16.54 29.84 -8.52
C SER A 78 16.67 28.46 -7.89
N SER A 79 17.81 27.80 -8.07
CA SER A 79 18.12 26.55 -7.37
C SER A 79 18.19 26.81 -5.88
N SER A 80 17.08 26.57 -5.17
CA SER A 80 17.07 26.50 -3.72
C SER A 80 18.04 25.41 -3.29
N VAL A 81 19.06 25.78 -2.52
CA VAL A 81 19.98 24.82 -1.93
C VAL A 81 19.18 23.97 -0.95
N VAL A 82 18.81 22.77 -1.38
CA VAL A 82 18.20 21.76 -0.51
C VAL A 82 19.31 21.30 0.43
N GLU A 83 19.26 21.74 1.69
CA GLU A 83 20.17 21.23 2.71
C GLU A 83 19.99 19.71 2.83
N PRO A 84 21.08 18.92 2.96
CA PRO A 84 20.98 17.48 3.04
C PRO A 84 20.21 17.10 4.31
N VAL A 85 19.01 16.55 4.12
CA VAL A 85 18.09 16.19 5.20
C VAL A 85 18.60 14.93 5.91
N ASN A 86 19.61 15.12 6.77
CA ASN A 86 20.20 14.09 7.63
C ASN A 86 19.27 13.75 8.82
N ALA A 87 17.96 13.66 8.58
CA ALA A 87 16.99 13.19 9.53
C ALA A 87 16.79 11.68 9.33
N ALA A 88 17.33 10.87 10.23
CA ALA A 88 16.80 9.53 10.43
C ALA A 88 15.51 9.64 11.27
N CYS A 89 14.51 8.83 10.94
CA CYS A 89 13.15 8.99 11.44
C CYS A 89 12.56 7.66 11.92
N LEU A 90 11.91 7.70 13.08
CA LEU A 90 11.28 6.55 13.71
C LEU A 90 9.87 6.30 13.15
N GLN A 91 9.33 5.10 13.39
CA GLN A 91 7.95 4.79 13.04
C GLN A 91 6.99 5.58 13.94
N GLY A 92 6.03 6.29 13.33
CA GLY A 92 5.14 7.23 14.02
C GLY A 92 5.59 8.69 13.97
N ASP A 93 6.77 8.98 13.45
CA ASP A 93 7.26 10.35 13.30
C ASP A 93 6.46 11.14 12.25
N LEU A 94 5.91 12.29 12.65
CA LEU A 94 5.08 13.19 11.83
C LEU A 94 5.83 14.45 11.37
N ARG A 95 7.11 14.62 11.74
CA ARG A 95 7.86 15.84 11.46
C ARG A 95 8.12 15.96 9.95
N LYS A 96 8.12 17.20 9.44
CA LYS A 96 8.31 17.48 7.99
C LYS A 96 9.60 16.86 7.42
N GLU A 97 10.65 16.84 8.22
CA GLU A 97 11.96 16.24 7.87
C GLU A 97 11.90 14.71 7.63
N CYS A 98 10.77 14.06 7.92
CA CYS A 98 10.56 12.62 7.78
C CYS A 98 9.65 12.20 6.60
N ILE A 99 9.16 13.16 5.81
CA ILE A 99 8.31 12.87 4.64
C ILE A 99 9.16 12.18 3.56
N GLY A 100 8.78 10.96 3.20
CA GLY A 100 9.53 10.14 2.24
C GLY A 100 10.95 9.78 2.66
N VAL A 101 11.21 9.70 3.97
CA VAL A 101 12.41 9.10 4.56
C VAL A 101 12.13 7.63 4.88
N TYR A 102 13.08 6.74 4.57
CA TYR A 102 12.94 5.32 4.92
C TYR A 102 13.00 5.12 6.44
N LYS A 103 11.87 4.74 7.03
CA LYS A 103 11.75 4.41 8.46
C LYS A 103 12.36 3.03 8.71
N VAL A 104 13.26 2.95 9.68
CA VAL A 104 13.83 1.67 10.14
C VAL A 104 12.72 0.81 10.74
N PRO A 105 12.55 -0.47 10.35
CA PRO A 105 11.60 -1.37 10.98
C PRO A 105 11.95 -1.53 12.47
N ILE A 106 10.95 -1.33 13.35
CA ILE A 106 11.10 -1.60 14.78
C ILE A 106 10.86 -3.10 15.01
N ASP A 107 11.93 -3.89 14.92
CA ASP A 107 11.94 -5.27 15.43
C ASP A 107 12.18 -5.29 16.96
N ASP A 108 11.89 -6.41 17.62
CA ASP A 108 12.04 -6.53 19.07
C ASP A 108 13.50 -6.50 19.57
N ALA A 109 14.50 -6.65 18.68
CA ALA A 109 15.91 -6.49 19.03
C ALA A 109 16.27 -5.00 19.15
N ILE A 110 15.93 -4.20 18.12
CA ILE A 110 16.17 -2.75 18.05
C ILE A 110 15.33 -1.99 19.08
N LYS A 111 14.10 -2.45 19.36
CA LYS A 111 13.15 -1.88 20.33
C LYS A 111 13.75 -1.61 21.71
N SER A 112 14.70 -2.43 22.16
CA SER A 112 15.41 -2.23 23.44
C SER A 112 16.32 -0.99 23.45
N TYR A 113 16.80 -0.54 22.29
CA TYR A 113 17.75 0.56 22.12
C TYR A 113 17.09 1.89 21.75
N ILE A 114 15.83 1.88 21.31
CA ILE A 114 15.09 3.07 20.85
C ILE A 114 13.87 3.41 21.71
N SER A 115 13.60 2.65 22.77
CA SER A 115 12.42 2.84 23.63
C SER A 115 12.52 4.02 24.60
N THR A 116 13.73 4.52 24.87
CA THR A 116 13.95 5.71 25.73
C THR A 116 14.87 6.72 25.02
N PRO A 117 14.73 8.02 25.32
CA PRO A 117 15.60 9.05 24.73
C PRO A 117 17.07 8.86 25.12
N GLU A 118 17.33 8.36 26.34
CA GLU A 118 18.69 8.06 26.83
C GLU A 118 19.35 6.91 26.06
N ALA A 119 18.60 5.86 25.75
CA ALA A 119 19.09 4.77 24.91
C ALA A 119 19.32 5.25 23.47
N LEU A 120 18.34 5.92 22.86
CA LEU A 120 18.46 6.41 21.49
C LEU A 120 19.69 7.33 21.32
N THR A 121 19.85 8.31 22.20
CA THR A 121 21.00 9.24 22.18
C THR A 121 22.34 8.52 22.32
N LYS A 122 22.39 7.39 23.06
CA LYS A 122 23.60 6.58 23.22
C LYS A 122 23.96 5.76 21.97
N PHE A 123 22.96 5.28 21.22
CA PHE A 123 23.17 4.48 20.01
C PHE A 123 23.27 5.31 18.73
N ALA A 124 22.60 6.47 18.67
CA ALA A 124 22.65 7.42 17.57
C ALA A 124 22.37 8.85 18.10
N PRO A 125 23.41 9.65 18.43
CA PRO A 125 23.23 10.97 19.03
C PRO A 125 22.58 12.00 18.10
N ASP A 126 22.67 11.80 16.77
CA ASP A 126 22.03 12.65 15.76
C ASP A 126 20.52 12.36 15.62
N LEU A 127 20.03 11.26 16.20
CA LEU A 127 18.64 10.82 16.13
C LEU A 127 17.81 11.50 17.24
N LYS A 128 17.04 12.51 16.84
CA LYS A 128 16.04 13.14 17.72
C LYS A 128 15.01 12.09 18.15
N PHE A 129 14.88 11.86 19.45
CA PHE A 129 13.80 11.03 20.00
C PHE A 129 12.44 11.68 19.70
N VAL A 130 11.46 10.84 19.38
CA VAL A 130 10.06 11.23 19.18
C VAL A 130 9.23 10.26 19.98
N ASP A 131 8.37 10.79 20.85
CA ASP A 131 7.46 9.99 21.67
C ASP A 131 6.61 9.08 20.77
N PRO A 132 6.56 7.76 21.00
CA PRO A 132 5.73 6.86 20.23
C PRO A 132 4.26 7.31 20.27
N ILE A 133 3.66 7.55 19.11
CA ILE A 133 2.25 7.94 19.06
C ILE A 133 1.41 6.74 19.50
N GLU A 134 0.72 6.90 20.63
CA GLU A 134 -0.21 5.91 21.17
C GLU A 134 -1.45 5.79 20.26
N TYR A 135 -1.34 4.95 19.24
CA TYR A 135 -2.49 4.44 18.51
C TYR A 135 -3.12 3.31 19.31
N SER A 136 -4.27 3.56 19.93
CA SER A 136 -5.12 2.50 20.45
C SER A 136 -5.46 1.52 19.31
N PRO A 137 -5.14 0.22 19.43
CA PRO A 137 -5.57 -0.74 18.43
C PRO A 137 -7.11 -0.82 18.42
N PRO A 138 -7.75 -1.06 17.27
CA PRO A 138 -9.20 -1.18 17.21
C PRO A 138 -9.66 -2.33 18.12
N THR A 139 -10.72 -2.07 18.89
CA THR A 139 -11.30 -3.03 19.83
C THR A 139 -12.22 -4.04 19.15
N SER A 140 -12.65 -3.74 17.91
CA SER A 140 -13.54 -4.59 17.13
C SER A 140 -13.26 -4.54 15.63
N TYR A 141 -13.71 -5.57 14.92
CA TYR A 141 -13.62 -5.66 13.47
C TYR A 141 -14.28 -4.50 12.73
N ASN A 142 -15.44 -4.04 13.22
CA ASN A 142 -16.18 -2.94 12.61
C ASN A 142 -15.44 -1.61 12.79
N GLU A 143 -14.86 -1.38 13.98
CA GLU A 143 -14.03 -0.20 14.25
C GLU A 143 -12.80 -0.15 13.32
N ALA A 144 -12.16 -1.29 13.06
CA ALA A 144 -11.05 -1.37 12.10
C ALA A 144 -11.49 -1.02 10.65
N ILE A 145 -12.67 -1.47 10.23
CA ILE A 145 -13.29 -1.13 8.94
C ILE A 145 -13.63 0.37 8.87
N ASP A 146 -14.20 0.93 9.93
CA ASP A 146 -14.54 2.36 10.02
C ASP A 146 -13.28 3.26 9.97
N ILE A 147 -12.20 2.86 10.66
CA ILE A 147 -10.91 3.58 10.61
C ILE A 147 -10.32 3.57 9.20
N LEU A 148 -10.32 2.43 8.51
CA LEU A 148 -9.86 2.33 7.12
C LEU A 148 -10.73 3.16 6.17
N THR A 149 -12.05 3.11 6.33
CA THR A 149 -12.99 3.92 5.55
C THR A 149 -12.77 5.42 5.77
N GLN A 150 -12.50 5.84 7.01
CA GLN A 150 -12.11 7.22 7.33
C GLN A 150 -10.76 7.61 6.68
N GLN A 151 -9.75 6.74 6.70
CA GLN A 151 -8.46 7.07 6.07
C GLN A 151 -8.58 7.10 4.54
N GLN A 152 -9.44 6.27 3.95
CA GLN A 152 -9.78 6.34 2.53
C GLN A 152 -10.46 7.67 2.18
N TYR A 153 -11.38 8.17 3.02
CA TYR A 153 -11.99 9.48 2.84
C TYR A 153 -10.96 10.62 2.91
N ILE A 154 -10.03 10.57 3.87
CA ILE A 154 -8.92 11.53 4.00
C ILE A 154 -7.98 11.47 2.79
N ALA A 155 -7.74 10.29 2.22
CA ALA A 155 -6.98 10.12 0.99
C ALA A 155 -7.71 10.72 -0.23
N LYS A 156 -8.98 10.37 -0.43
CA LYS A 156 -9.82 10.83 -1.56
C LYS A 156 -10.07 12.34 -1.54
N ASN A 157 -10.07 12.99 -0.36
CA ASN A 157 -10.34 14.42 -0.19
C ASN A 157 -9.10 15.22 0.24
N ASP A 158 -8.76 15.28 1.54
CA ASP A 158 -7.69 16.12 2.10
C ASP A 158 -6.35 16.00 1.36
N ILE A 159 -5.83 14.77 1.23
CA ILE A 159 -4.51 14.52 0.65
C ILE A 159 -4.52 14.89 -0.84
N LYS A 160 -5.57 14.49 -1.57
CA LYS A 160 -5.79 14.83 -2.98
C LYS A 160 -5.83 16.36 -3.19
N GLN A 161 -6.52 17.09 -2.31
CA GLN A 161 -6.58 18.55 -2.36
C GLN A 161 -5.22 19.19 -2.09
N TYR A 162 -4.50 18.78 -1.04
CA TYR A 162 -3.18 19.36 -0.75
C TYR A 162 -2.17 19.13 -1.87
N ILE A 163 -2.17 17.97 -2.52
CA ILE A 163 -1.30 17.72 -3.68
C ILE A 163 -1.72 18.60 -4.87
N ALA A 164 -3.03 18.69 -5.18
CA ALA A 164 -3.53 19.55 -6.26
C ALA A 164 -3.22 21.05 -6.04
N GLU A 165 -3.20 21.50 -4.79
CA GLU A 165 -2.80 22.86 -4.39
C GLU A 165 -1.27 23.07 -4.30
N GLY A 166 -0.46 22.04 -4.55
CA GLY A 166 1.02 22.09 -4.48
C GLY A 166 1.57 22.08 -3.05
N LYS A 167 0.73 21.86 -2.04
CA LYS A 167 1.07 21.86 -0.61
C LYS A 167 1.60 20.49 -0.16
N LEU A 168 2.64 20.01 -0.84
CA LEU A 168 3.20 18.67 -0.66
C LEU A 168 3.60 18.37 0.80
N GLU A 169 4.08 19.38 1.56
CA GLU A 169 4.38 19.20 2.99
C GLU A 169 3.15 18.79 3.83
N LEU A 170 1.97 19.35 3.53
CA LEU A 170 0.73 19.07 4.26
C LEU A 170 0.15 17.71 3.83
N ALA A 171 0.25 17.38 2.54
CA ALA A 171 -0.07 16.06 2.03
C ALA A 171 0.81 14.98 2.70
N GLY A 172 2.11 15.21 2.79
CA GLY A 172 3.07 14.32 3.46
C GLY A 172 2.73 14.12 4.94
N GLN A 173 2.54 15.20 5.71
CA GLN A 173 2.10 15.10 7.12
C GLN A 173 0.80 14.30 7.29
N LYS A 174 -0.18 14.45 6.39
CA LYS A 174 -1.42 13.66 6.40
C LYS A 174 -1.17 12.18 6.08
N VAL A 175 -0.28 11.87 5.14
CA VAL A 175 0.17 10.49 4.85
C VAL A 175 0.90 9.87 6.05
N LEU A 176 1.84 10.59 6.67
CA LEU A 176 2.56 10.17 7.87
C LEU A 176 1.60 9.82 9.03
N TYR A 177 0.52 10.60 9.19
CA TYR A 177 -0.49 10.39 10.23
C TYR A 177 -1.45 9.21 9.93
N ALA A 178 -1.78 8.99 8.66
CA ALA A 178 -2.70 7.93 8.24
C ALA A 178 -2.04 6.55 8.24
N LEU A 179 -0.80 6.44 7.74
CA LEU A 179 -0.11 5.16 7.50
C LEU A 179 -0.08 4.21 8.72
N PRO A 180 0.20 4.65 9.96
CA PRO A 180 0.13 3.78 11.14
C PRO A 180 -1.29 3.25 11.40
N LYS A 181 -2.32 4.09 11.30
CA LYS A 181 -3.72 3.68 11.51
C LYS A 181 -4.16 2.60 10.52
N ILE A 182 -3.74 2.73 9.26
CA ILE A 182 -4.04 1.78 8.18
C ILE A 182 -3.28 0.48 8.41
N THR A 183 -2.01 0.55 8.82
CA THR A 183 -1.18 -0.62 9.13
C THR A 183 -1.77 -1.43 10.30
N VAL A 184 -2.19 -0.75 11.38
CA VAL A 184 -2.78 -1.40 12.56
C VAL A 184 -4.17 -1.98 12.24
N SER A 185 -5.05 -1.19 11.60
CA SER A 185 -6.44 -1.63 11.33
C SER A 185 -6.51 -2.72 10.26
N GLY A 186 -5.70 -2.61 9.20
CA GLY A 186 -5.61 -3.65 8.16
C GLY A 186 -5.02 -4.96 8.70
N ARG A 187 -4.03 -4.88 9.60
CA ARG A 187 -3.51 -6.07 10.29
C ARG A 187 -4.57 -6.70 11.18
N TYR A 188 -5.26 -5.92 12.00
CA TYR A 188 -6.36 -6.43 12.85
C TYR A 188 -7.42 -7.16 12.01
N ILE A 189 -7.81 -6.60 10.86
CA ILE A 189 -8.75 -7.24 9.93
C ILE A 189 -8.20 -8.56 9.38
N LYS A 190 -6.92 -8.62 8.98
CA LYS A 190 -6.27 -9.86 8.51
C LYS A 190 -6.29 -10.93 9.59
N ASP A 191 -5.77 -10.60 10.77
CA ASP A 191 -5.53 -11.54 11.87
C ASP A 191 -6.87 -12.06 12.46
N GLU A 192 -7.93 -11.23 12.50
CA GLU A 192 -9.29 -11.60 12.89
C GLU A 192 -9.99 -12.48 11.84
N LEU A 193 -9.85 -12.18 10.54
CA LEU A 193 -10.41 -13.03 9.47
C LEU A 193 -9.72 -14.39 9.42
N GLU A 194 -8.39 -14.42 9.51
CA GLU A 194 -7.61 -15.65 9.59
C GLU A 194 -8.02 -16.49 10.81
N SER A 195 -8.19 -15.84 11.98
CA SER A 195 -8.68 -16.51 13.19
C SER A 195 -10.08 -17.10 13.01
N ARG A 196 -11.01 -16.39 12.35
CA ARG A 196 -12.36 -16.90 12.04
C ARG A 196 -12.33 -18.09 11.10
N ILE A 197 -11.48 -18.05 10.07
CA ILE A 197 -11.33 -19.13 9.09
C ILE A 197 -10.77 -20.39 9.76
N ARG A 198 -9.68 -20.27 10.52
CA ARG A 198 -9.08 -21.39 11.27
C ARG A 198 -10.02 -21.99 12.32
N ASN A 199 -10.82 -21.17 13.00
CA ASN A 199 -11.73 -21.61 14.08
C ASN A 199 -13.07 -22.16 13.57
N ASN A 200 -13.41 -21.95 12.29
CA ASN A 200 -14.64 -22.46 11.68
C ASN A 200 -14.32 -23.29 10.41
N PRO A 201 -13.56 -24.40 10.53
CA PRO A 201 -13.23 -25.26 9.39
C PRO A 201 -14.53 -25.82 8.79
N SER A 202 -14.78 -25.47 7.53
CA SER A 202 -16.09 -25.63 6.89
C SER A 202 -16.53 -27.11 6.79
N SER A 203 -17.42 -27.53 7.68
CA SER A 203 -17.68 -28.94 8.00
C SER A 203 -18.61 -29.69 7.03
N THR A 204 -18.50 -29.42 5.73
CA THR A 204 -19.28 -30.16 4.69
C THR A 204 -18.56 -30.29 3.33
N PRO A 205 -17.60 -31.22 3.20
CA PRO A 205 -17.25 -31.83 1.91
C PRO A 205 -18.35 -32.84 1.49
N SER A 206 -19.59 -32.38 1.35
CA SER A 206 -20.74 -33.24 1.02
C SER A 206 -20.82 -33.54 -0.48
N THR A 207 -20.81 -34.84 -0.81
CA THR A 207 -21.02 -35.39 -2.16
C THR A 207 -19.83 -35.24 -3.10
N SER A 208 -18.71 -35.88 -2.73
CA SER A 208 -17.73 -36.38 -3.70
C SER A 208 -18.36 -37.46 -4.58
N THR A 209 -18.89 -37.10 -5.75
CA THR A 209 -19.35 -38.07 -6.75
C THR A 209 -18.15 -38.85 -7.30
N SER A 210 -17.99 -40.08 -6.84
CA SER A 210 -16.85 -40.94 -7.18
C SER A 210 -16.97 -41.51 -8.60
N THR A 211 -16.43 -40.80 -9.59
CA THR A 211 -16.24 -41.35 -10.94
C THR A 211 -14.88 -42.04 -11.02
N THR A 212 -14.86 -43.35 -10.77
CA THR A 212 -13.66 -44.19 -10.89
C THR A 212 -13.14 -44.22 -12.33
N LEU A 213 -11.85 -43.96 -12.52
CA LEU A 213 -11.08 -44.38 -13.71
C LEU A 213 -9.69 -44.86 -13.24
N GLU A 214 -9.20 -45.92 -13.88
CA GLU A 214 -8.08 -46.73 -13.37
C GLU A 214 -6.72 -46.39 -14.00
N SER A 215 -5.67 -46.61 -13.20
CA SER A 215 -4.33 -47.11 -13.56
C SER A 215 -3.55 -46.56 -14.77
N SER A 216 -2.32 -46.12 -14.51
CA SER A 216 -1.10 -46.71 -15.11
C SER A 216 0.15 -46.31 -14.31
N GLU A 217 1.17 -47.17 -14.31
CA GLU A 217 2.36 -47.08 -13.45
C GLU A 217 3.59 -46.49 -14.16
N SER A 218 4.55 -45.93 -13.41
CA SER A 218 5.93 -46.51 -13.31
C SER A 218 6.92 -45.69 -12.46
N SER A 219 7.86 -46.44 -11.86
CA SER A 219 9.20 -46.13 -11.31
C SER A 219 10.01 -44.99 -11.97
N SER A 220 10.98 -44.32 -11.34
CA SER A 220 11.59 -44.36 -9.97
C SER A 220 12.52 -43.10 -9.81
N GLU A 221 13.43 -42.85 -8.85
CA GLU A 221 14.05 -43.70 -7.81
C GLU A 221 14.51 -42.91 -6.54
N SER A 222 15.79 -42.93 -6.16
CA SER A 222 16.31 -42.61 -4.81
C SER A 222 17.34 -41.47 -4.75
N SER A 223 17.42 -40.80 -3.60
CA SER A 223 18.68 -40.57 -2.83
C SER A 223 18.39 -39.95 -1.45
N GLU A 224 19.19 -40.31 -0.44
CA GLU A 224 18.99 -39.92 0.96
C GLU A 224 19.99 -38.84 1.43
N SER A 225 19.57 -37.99 2.37
CA SER A 225 20.41 -37.54 3.49
C SER A 225 19.54 -37.08 4.65
N SER A 226 19.96 -37.39 5.87
CA SER A 226 19.12 -37.26 7.08
C SER A 226 19.57 -36.10 7.96
N GLU A 227 18.65 -35.23 8.39
CA GLU A 227 18.91 -34.30 9.49
C GLU A 227 17.71 -34.24 10.45
N SER A 228 17.98 -34.49 11.73
CA SER A 228 16.98 -34.83 12.74
C SER A 228 16.39 -33.60 13.43
N THR A 229 15.31 -33.04 12.88
CA THR A 229 14.51 -32.00 13.54
C THR A 229 13.41 -32.62 14.41
N SER A 230 13.29 -32.20 15.67
CA SER A 230 12.31 -32.75 16.62
C SER A 230 10.87 -32.31 16.27
N SER A 231 10.12 -33.22 15.66
CA SER A 231 8.72 -33.00 15.30
C SER A 231 7.80 -32.99 16.53
N THR A 232 7.48 -31.82 17.06
CA THR A 232 6.30 -31.65 17.90
C THR A 232 5.07 -31.85 17.02
N THR A 233 4.45 -33.04 17.08
CA THR A 233 3.37 -33.45 16.18
C THR A 233 2.04 -32.75 16.51
N SER A 234 2.00 -31.44 16.29
CA SER A 234 0.77 -30.64 16.29
C SER A 234 -0.25 -31.29 15.37
N ALA A 235 -1.47 -31.54 15.88
CA ALA A 235 -2.52 -32.15 15.09
C ALA A 235 -2.91 -31.23 13.92
N SER A 236 -2.41 -31.56 12.73
CA SER A 236 -2.70 -30.82 11.50
C SER A 236 -4.17 -31.02 11.14
N SER A 237 -5.02 -30.11 11.61
CA SER A 237 -6.37 -29.95 11.07
C SER A 237 -6.20 -29.49 9.63
N SER A 238 -6.53 -30.36 8.68
CA SER A 238 -6.40 -30.07 7.25
C SER A 238 -7.36 -28.95 6.86
N MET A 239 -6.87 -27.72 6.87
CA MET A 239 -7.59 -26.54 6.39
C MET A 239 -8.00 -26.77 4.93
N SER A 240 -9.19 -26.29 4.54
CA SER A 240 -9.60 -26.47 3.15
C SER A 240 -8.76 -25.59 2.23
N VAL A 241 -8.43 -26.06 1.03
CA VAL A 241 -7.70 -25.28 0.02
C VAL A 241 -8.44 -23.97 -0.32
N ILE A 242 -9.78 -23.98 -0.21
CA ILE A 242 -10.62 -22.78 -0.39
C ILE A 242 -10.44 -21.77 0.75
N ASP A 243 -10.12 -22.24 1.96
CA ASP A 243 -9.89 -21.41 3.14
C ASP A 243 -8.45 -20.86 3.18
N GLU A 244 -7.47 -21.65 2.72
CA GLU A 244 -6.08 -21.21 2.46
C GLU A 244 -6.04 -20.07 1.43
N LEU A 245 -6.65 -20.26 0.25
CA LEU A 245 -6.74 -19.25 -0.82
C LEU A 245 -7.51 -17.96 -0.41
N LYS A 246 -8.30 -17.98 0.67
CA LYS A 246 -8.88 -16.75 1.26
C LYS A 246 -7.85 -15.99 2.08
N ILE A 247 -7.09 -16.68 2.92
CA ILE A 247 -6.08 -16.09 3.80
C ILE A 247 -4.99 -15.44 2.93
N ASP A 248 -4.48 -16.17 1.94
CA ASP A 248 -3.49 -15.67 0.96
C ASP A 248 -3.98 -14.40 0.28
N ARG A 249 -5.23 -14.40 -0.22
CA ARG A 249 -5.83 -13.24 -0.88
C ARG A 249 -5.97 -12.02 0.05
N ILE A 250 -6.28 -12.22 1.33
CA ILE A 250 -6.39 -11.12 2.31
C ILE A 250 -5.00 -10.58 2.65
N GLU A 251 -3.99 -11.45 2.79
CA GLU A 251 -2.58 -11.08 2.99
C GLU A 251 -2.02 -10.29 1.80
N ASP A 252 -2.25 -10.75 0.56
CA ASP A 252 -1.86 -10.03 -0.67
C ASP A 252 -2.47 -8.64 -0.75
N GLN A 253 -3.79 -8.53 -0.51
CA GLN A 253 -4.49 -7.24 -0.56
C GLN A 253 -4.01 -6.29 0.56
N PHE A 254 -3.74 -6.80 1.76
CA PHE A 254 -3.13 -6.02 2.84
C PHE A 254 -1.72 -5.53 2.46
N ASN A 255 -0.86 -6.43 1.97
CA ASN A 255 0.51 -6.11 1.56
C ASN A 255 0.56 -5.12 0.39
N LEU A 256 -0.36 -5.23 -0.56
CA LEU A 256 -0.54 -4.30 -1.67
C LEU A 256 -0.96 -2.91 -1.16
N MET A 257 -2.00 -2.83 -0.31
CA MET A 257 -2.47 -1.58 0.30
C MET A 257 -1.35 -0.87 1.08
N ILE A 258 -0.64 -1.56 1.98
CA ILE A 258 0.47 -0.96 2.74
C ILE A 258 1.68 -0.65 1.83
N GLY A 259 1.87 -1.41 0.75
CA GLY A 259 2.86 -1.13 -0.29
C GLY A 259 2.63 0.21 -0.96
N TYR A 260 1.42 0.46 -1.46
CA TYR A 260 1.03 1.75 -2.05
C TYR A 260 1.10 2.91 -1.05
N TRP A 261 0.63 2.73 0.19
CA TRP A 261 0.74 3.76 1.23
C TRP A 261 2.18 4.11 1.62
N GLY A 262 3.11 3.14 1.56
CA GLY A 262 4.53 3.39 1.70
C GLY A 262 5.15 4.08 0.47
N GLY A 263 4.62 3.81 -0.73
CA GLY A 263 5.04 4.44 -1.98
C GLY A 263 4.75 5.94 -2.02
N ILE A 264 3.51 6.34 -1.70
CA ILE A 264 3.11 7.76 -1.76
C ILE A 264 3.87 8.66 -0.76
N ASP A 265 4.24 8.16 0.42
CA ASP A 265 5.13 8.87 1.37
C ASP A 265 6.47 9.21 0.70
N ILE A 266 7.08 8.22 0.03
CA ILE A 266 8.36 8.35 -0.67
C ILE A 266 8.25 9.28 -1.88
N GLU A 267 7.19 9.19 -2.69
CA GLU A 267 6.96 10.06 -3.84
C GLU A 267 6.68 11.51 -3.45
N ILE A 268 5.96 11.77 -2.35
CA ILE A 268 5.80 13.14 -1.82
C ILE A 268 7.17 13.68 -1.37
N GLY A 269 7.99 12.87 -0.68
CA GLY A 269 9.35 13.27 -0.32
C GLY A 269 10.24 13.57 -1.54
N GLN A 270 10.11 12.77 -2.61
CA GLN A 270 10.80 13.00 -3.88
C GLN A 270 10.32 14.29 -4.56
N GLY A 271 9.01 14.56 -4.55
CA GLY A 271 8.44 15.82 -5.03
C GLY A 271 8.92 17.04 -4.24
N LEU A 272 9.06 16.92 -2.91
CA LEU A 272 9.58 17.97 -2.03
C LEU A 272 11.06 18.29 -2.26
N ARG A 273 11.88 17.29 -2.63
CA ARG A 273 13.31 17.47 -2.97
C ARG A 273 13.53 17.95 -4.41
N GLY A 274 12.51 17.87 -5.27
CA GLY A 274 12.64 18.12 -6.71
C GLY A 274 13.15 16.91 -7.51
N ASP A 275 13.24 15.73 -6.89
CA ASP A 275 13.67 14.47 -7.54
C ASP A 275 12.72 14.09 -8.71
N LEU A 276 11.43 14.49 -8.62
CA LEU A 276 10.41 14.32 -9.66
C LEU A 276 10.37 15.48 -10.69
N GLY A 277 11.35 16.38 -10.67
CA GLY A 277 11.46 17.51 -11.59
C GLY A 277 10.53 18.68 -11.26
N VAL A 278 9.88 19.24 -12.29
CA VAL A 278 9.01 20.41 -12.13
C VAL A 278 7.79 20.06 -11.29
N SER A 279 7.45 20.90 -10.30
CA SER A 279 6.35 20.66 -9.33
C SER A 279 5.05 20.14 -9.97
N ALA A 280 4.60 20.70 -11.10
CA ALA A 280 3.39 20.24 -11.80
C ALA A 280 3.47 18.77 -12.27
N VAL A 281 4.66 18.27 -12.64
CA VAL A 281 4.88 16.85 -13.00
C VAL A 281 4.85 15.98 -11.75
N ALA A 282 5.53 16.40 -10.68
CA ALA A 282 5.49 15.73 -9.38
C ALA A 282 4.05 15.59 -8.85
N GLN A 283 3.26 16.66 -8.90
CA GLN A 283 1.86 16.66 -8.49
C GLN A 283 1.02 15.64 -9.28
N LEU A 284 1.22 15.52 -10.60
CA LEU A 284 0.49 14.56 -11.43
C LEU A 284 0.83 13.11 -11.10
N LEU A 285 2.12 12.80 -10.92
CA LEU A 285 2.59 11.45 -10.54
C LEU A 285 2.03 11.05 -9.16
N ILE A 286 2.17 11.92 -8.16
CA ILE A 286 1.68 11.65 -6.79
C ILE A 286 0.14 11.50 -6.78
N LEU A 287 -0.60 12.25 -7.62
CA LEU A 287 -2.05 12.10 -7.77
C LEU A 287 -2.46 10.78 -8.45
N GLU A 288 -1.64 10.24 -9.35
CA GLU A 288 -1.84 8.90 -9.93
C GLU A 288 -1.59 7.81 -8.88
N THR A 289 -0.47 7.86 -8.15
CA THR A 289 -0.22 6.92 -7.05
C THR A 289 -1.29 7.02 -5.96
N LEU A 290 -1.81 8.21 -5.67
CA LEU A 290 -2.93 8.39 -4.73
C LEU A 290 -4.24 7.74 -5.22
N ARG A 291 -4.52 7.72 -6.53
CA ARG A 291 -5.65 6.95 -7.07
C ARG A 291 -5.48 5.47 -6.73
N ASP A 292 -4.31 4.92 -7.03
CA ASP A 292 -4.03 3.49 -6.83
C ASP A 292 -4.02 3.11 -5.33
N VAL A 293 -3.47 3.98 -4.47
CA VAL A 293 -3.63 3.92 -3.01
C VAL A 293 -5.10 3.80 -2.60
N THR A 294 -5.99 4.64 -3.17
CA THR A 294 -7.41 4.60 -2.80
C THR A 294 -8.11 3.35 -3.31
N CYS A 295 -7.80 2.89 -4.54
CA CYS A 295 -8.33 1.65 -5.08
C CYS A 295 -7.90 0.43 -4.24
N ALA A 296 -6.64 0.36 -3.81
CA ALA A 296 -6.15 -0.74 -2.97
C ALA A 296 -6.83 -0.80 -1.59
N ILE A 297 -7.31 0.33 -1.04
CA ILE A 297 -8.16 0.32 0.17
C ILE A 297 -9.57 -0.17 -0.18
N ASP A 298 -10.16 0.27 -1.30
CA ASP A 298 -11.47 -0.23 -1.76
C ASP A 298 -11.44 -1.77 -1.96
N ASP A 299 -10.44 -2.31 -2.65
CA ASP A 299 -10.27 -3.76 -2.90
C ASP A 299 -10.05 -4.57 -1.62
N PHE A 300 -9.28 -4.04 -0.66
CA PHE A 300 -9.10 -4.66 0.65
C PHE A 300 -10.40 -4.65 1.46
N LEU A 301 -11.14 -3.52 1.49
CA LEU A 301 -12.43 -3.42 2.19
C LEU A 301 -13.51 -4.32 1.56
N VAL A 302 -13.55 -4.44 0.23
CA VAL A 302 -14.46 -5.38 -0.46
C VAL A 302 -14.09 -6.83 -0.12
N THR A 303 -12.80 -7.18 -0.14
CA THR A 303 -12.35 -8.54 0.24
C THR A 303 -12.69 -8.85 1.70
N ALA A 304 -12.46 -7.90 2.61
CA ALA A 304 -12.74 -8.02 4.03
C ALA A 304 -14.24 -8.10 4.37
N THR A 305 -15.11 -7.40 3.62
CA THR A 305 -16.56 -7.46 3.82
C THR A 305 -17.18 -8.72 3.21
N VAL A 306 -16.73 -9.16 2.03
CA VAL A 306 -17.18 -10.44 1.45
C VAL A 306 -16.81 -11.63 2.35
N ALA A 307 -15.62 -11.60 2.96
CA ALA A 307 -15.15 -12.68 3.84
C ALA A 307 -16.04 -12.89 5.08
N THR A 308 -16.70 -11.85 5.62
CA THR A 308 -17.56 -12.02 6.80
C THR A 308 -18.95 -12.56 6.46
N VAL A 309 -19.54 -12.15 5.33
CA VAL A 309 -20.90 -12.55 4.89
C VAL A 309 -21.02 -14.06 4.65
N VAL A 310 -19.92 -14.72 4.24
CA VAL A 310 -19.89 -16.17 3.98
C VAL A 310 -19.97 -17.01 5.26
N THR A 311 -19.83 -16.41 6.45
CA THR A 311 -20.11 -17.10 7.72
C THR A 311 -21.61 -17.07 8.00
N PRO A 312 -22.39 -18.16 7.78
CA PRO A 312 -23.78 -18.16 8.23
C PRO A 312 -23.79 -18.02 9.74
N ALA A 313 -24.40 -16.94 10.26
CA ALA A 313 -24.55 -16.75 11.69
C ALA A 313 -25.26 -17.99 12.26
N ALA A 314 -24.54 -18.78 13.06
CA ALA A 314 -25.04 -20.05 13.57
C ALA A 314 -26.31 -19.78 14.39
N VAL A 315 -27.47 -20.06 13.79
CA VAL A 315 -28.77 -19.66 14.33
C VAL A 315 -28.95 -20.35 15.67
N ALA A 316 -28.75 -19.58 16.74
CA ALA A 316 -28.76 -20.08 18.11
C ALA A 316 -30.19 -20.50 18.50
N LYS A 317 -30.52 -21.75 18.16
CA LYS A 317 -31.75 -22.42 18.59
C LYS A 317 -31.71 -22.56 20.12
N LYS A 318 -32.35 -21.61 20.79
CA LYS A 318 -32.93 -21.79 22.12
C LYS A 318 -34.14 -22.71 22.05
#